data_AF-A0A934X913-F1
#
_entry.id   AF-A0A934X913-F1
#
_cell.length_a   1.000
_cell.length_b   1.000
_cell.length_c   1.000
_cell.angle_alpha   90.00
_cell.angle_beta   90.00
_cell.angle_gamma   90.00
#
_symmetry.space_group_name_H-M   'P 1'
#
loop_
_entity.id
_entity.type
_entity.pdbx_description
1 polymer ?
#
loop_
_entity_poly.entity_id
_entity_poly.type
_entity_poly.pdbx_seq_one_letter_code
_entity_poly.pdbx_strand_id
1 'polypeptide(L)'
;MGNEYIFFDEAIREQFVHFIASHNIACSVRPDPMEGFIVELPEDLADDMEAVIEDKYEALLDAQRDLVNAAEEEDVADVMGVTVTLPDGQPCLVRLPAVYGRRLVELFTFEEIHALVTLIAHNANNPVEGPLCRK
;
A
#
# COMPACT_ATOMS: atom_id res chain seq x y z
N MET A 1 -6.53 30.55 21.73
CA MET A 1 -7.20 29.45 21.00
C MET A 1 -6.43 28.20 21.41
N GLY A 2 -6.47 27.08 20.71
CA GLY A 2 -5.62 25.92 21.00
C GLY A 2 -4.77 25.59 19.78
N ASN A 3 -3.64 24.89 19.96
CA ASN A 3 -2.89 24.33 18.85
C ASN A 3 -3.64 23.10 18.31
N GLU A 4 -3.90 23.06 17.01
CA GLU A 4 -4.67 22.00 16.35
C GLU A 4 -3.77 21.11 15.48
N TYR A 5 -3.86 19.79 15.67
CA TYR A 5 -3.09 18.80 14.93
C TYR A 5 -4.04 17.85 14.21
N ILE A 6 -3.82 17.59 12.93
CA ILE A 6 -4.74 16.83 12.08
C ILE A 6 -4.13 15.46 11.77
N PHE A 7 -4.93 14.41 11.91
CA PHE A 7 -4.57 13.03 11.63
C PHE A 7 -5.66 12.37 10.78
N PHE A 8 -5.27 11.47 9.89
CA PHE A 8 -6.22 10.76 9.03
C PHE A 8 -6.35 9.27 9.39
N ASP A 9 -5.40 8.76 10.18
CA ASP A 9 -5.41 7.40 10.70
C ASP A 9 -5.68 7.38 12.21
N GLU A 10 -6.54 6.46 12.64
CA GLU A 10 -6.95 6.33 14.05
C GLU A 10 -5.80 5.85 14.95
N ALA A 11 -4.97 4.91 14.48
CA ALA A 11 -3.87 4.37 15.28
C ALA A 11 -2.75 5.42 15.45
N ILE A 12 -2.48 6.24 14.43
CA ILE A 12 -1.52 7.34 14.51
C ILE A 12 -2.02 8.43 15.46
N ARG A 13 -3.30 8.81 15.36
CA ARG A 13 -3.95 9.72 16.32
C ARG A 13 -3.79 9.22 17.76
N GLU A 14 -4.04 7.93 18.00
CA GLU A 14 -3.90 7.34 19.34
C GLU A 14 -2.46 7.41 19.87
N GLN A 15 -1.47 7.19 19.01
CA GLN A 15 -0.06 7.35 19.40
C GLN A 15 0.25 8.78 19.84
N PHE A 16 -0.28 9.78 19.13
CA PHE A 16 -0.12 11.17 19.51
C PHE A 16 -0.82 11.47 20.84
N VAL A 17 -2.08 11.09 21.00
CA VAL A 17 -2.84 11.29 22.25
C VAL A 17 -2.15 10.64 23.45
N HIS A 18 -1.63 9.41 23.28
CA HIS A 18 -0.87 8.73 24.33
C HIS A 18 0.42 9.47 24.69
N PHE A 19 1.13 9.99 23.69
CA PHE A 19 2.34 10.80 23.90
C PHE A 19 2.04 12.07 24.69
N ILE A 20 0.99 12.80 24.32
CA ILE A 20 0.55 14.02 25.02
C ILE A 20 0.12 13.70 26.45
N ALA A 21 -0.66 12.62 26.65
CA ALA A 21 -1.08 12.18 27.97
C ALA A 21 0.11 11.79 28.86
N SER A 22 1.18 11.19 28.31
CA SER A 22 2.39 10.86 29.08
C SER A 22 3.16 12.08 29.59
N HIS A 23 2.95 13.24 28.98
CA HIS A 23 3.50 14.53 29.41
C HIS A 23 2.55 15.33 30.31
N ASN A 24 1.43 14.72 30.75
CA ASN A 24 0.37 15.34 31.56
C ASN A 24 -0.29 16.56 30.90
N ILE A 25 -0.34 16.59 29.57
CA ILE A 25 -0.99 17.65 28.81
C ILE A 25 -2.44 17.23 28.54
N ALA A 26 -3.38 18.13 28.82
CA ALA A 26 -4.78 17.90 28.47
C ALA A 26 -4.96 18.07 26.96
N CYS A 27 -5.65 17.12 26.32
CA CYS A 27 -6.00 17.22 24.91
C CYS A 27 -7.47 16.87 24.69
N SER A 28 -8.07 17.44 23.64
CA SER A 28 -9.39 17.06 23.15
C SER A 28 -9.29 16.56 21.72
N VAL A 29 -10.02 15.47 21.43
CA VAL A 29 -10.10 14.89 20.10
C VAL A 29 -11.48 15.18 19.52
N ARG A 30 -11.52 15.74 18.31
CA ARG A 30 -12.76 15.94 17.55
C ARG A 30 -12.63 15.37 16.14
N PRO A 31 -13.72 14.87 15.53
CA PRO A 31 -13.70 14.46 14.13
C PRO A 31 -13.54 15.69 13.20
N ASP A 32 -12.77 15.52 12.13
CA ASP A 32 -12.65 16.49 11.05
C ASP A 32 -13.82 16.32 10.04
N PRO A 33 -14.47 17.41 9.59
CA PRO A 33 -15.48 17.35 8.52
C PRO A 33 -15.01 16.74 7.19
N MET A 34 -13.72 16.73 6.90
CA MET A 34 -13.11 16.24 5.65
C MET A 34 -12.58 14.80 5.73
N GLU A 35 -13.10 13.98 6.66
CA GLU A 35 -12.60 12.64 7.02
C GLU A 35 -11.20 12.68 7.67
N GLY A 36 -11.20 12.73 9.00
CA GLY A 36 -9.99 12.74 9.82
C GLY A 36 -10.29 13.02 11.28
N PHE A 37 -9.24 13.30 12.06
CA PHE A 37 -9.29 13.58 13.48
C PHE A 37 -8.42 14.80 13.78
N ILE A 38 -8.95 15.70 14.60
CA ILE A 38 -8.25 16.87 15.09
C ILE A 38 -7.99 16.68 16.58
N VAL A 39 -6.73 16.81 16.97
CA VAL A 39 -6.30 16.85 18.37
C VAL A 39 -5.97 18.29 18.73
N GLU A 40 -6.70 18.84 19.69
CA GLU A 40 -6.47 20.20 20.19
C GLU A 40 -5.68 20.16 21.49
N LEU A 41 -4.65 21.02 21.57
CA LEU A 41 -3.79 21.23 22.73
C LEU A 41 -3.94 22.67 23.25
N PRO A 42 -3.71 22.90 24.56
CA PRO A 42 -3.64 24.25 25.11
C PRO A 42 -2.46 25.04 24.51
N GLU A 43 -2.64 26.35 24.31
CA GLU A 43 -1.58 27.28 23.87
C GLU A 43 -0.59 27.67 24.99
N ASP A 44 -0.84 27.28 26.24
CA ASP A 44 0.03 27.58 27.39
C ASP A 44 1.02 26.44 27.67
N LEU A 45 1.69 26.01 26.59
CA LEU A 45 2.76 25.02 26.66
C LEU A 45 4.10 25.75 26.74
N ALA A 46 5.08 25.14 27.40
CA ALA A 46 6.43 25.68 27.42
C ALA A 46 7.08 25.49 26.03
N ASP A 47 7.85 26.46 25.56
CA ASP A 47 8.50 26.45 24.23
C ASP A 47 9.30 25.15 23.95
N ASP A 48 9.89 24.56 24.99
CA ASP A 48 10.62 23.28 24.89
C ASP A 48 9.69 22.09 24.62
N MET A 49 8.51 22.11 25.23
CA MET A 49 7.46 21.12 25.00
C MET A 49 6.81 21.28 23.64
N GLU A 50 6.59 22.52 23.18
CA GLU A 50 6.07 22.79 21.85
C GLU A 50 6.98 22.20 20.77
N ALA A 51 8.29 22.44 20.84
CA ALA A 51 9.26 21.85 19.92
C ALA A 51 9.22 20.31 19.93
N VAL A 52 9.10 19.69 21.10
CA VAL A 52 9.01 18.23 21.24
C VAL A 52 7.71 17.68 20.63
N ILE A 53 6.61 18.41 20.75
CA ILE A 53 5.32 18.04 20.16
C ILE A 53 5.38 18.18 18.64
N GLU A 54 6.00 19.23 18.12
CA GLU A 54 6.20 19.45 16.68
C GLU A 54 7.05 18.32 16.06
N ASP A 55 8.20 18.00 16.66
CA ASP A 55 9.05 16.89 16.22
C ASP A 55 8.29 15.55 16.21
N LYS A 56 7.49 15.31 17.25
CA LYS A 56 6.67 14.08 17.34
C LYS A 56 5.58 14.07 16.27
N TYR A 57 4.96 15.20 16.00
CA TYR A 57 3.93 15.34 14.99
C TYR A 57 4.49 15.10 13.58
N GLU A 58 5.64 15.69 13.26
CA GLU A 58 6.32 15.47 11.97
C GLU A 58 6.65 13.99 11.74
N ALA A 59 7.21 13.31 12.74
CA ALA A 59 7.50 11.88 12.65
C ALA A 59 6.24 11.01 12.45
N LEU A 60 5.09 11.42 13.01
CA LEU A 60 3.82 10.72 12.83
C LEU A 60 3.19 11.00 11.45
N LEU A 61 3.38 12.19 10.88
CA LEU A 61 2.97 12.50 9.52
C LEU A 61 3.74 11.67 8.50
N ASP A 62 5.05 11.49 8.69
CA ASP A 62 5.86 10.60 7.86
C ASP A 62 5.37 9.15 7.94
N ALA A 63 5.08 8.66 9.16
CA ALA A 63 4.51 7.32 9.33
C ALA A 63 3.13 7.18 8.65
N GLN A 64 2.30 8.22 8.70
CA GLN A 64 1.00 8.22 8.03
C GLN A 64 1.16 8.18 6.51
N ARG A 65 2.14 8.92 5.97
CA ARG A 65 2.49 8.89 4.55
C ARG A 65 2.96 7.50 4.13
N ASP A 66 3.77 6.84 4.94
CA ASP A 66 4.23 5.47 4.66
C ASP A 66 3.08 4.45 4.68
N LEU A 67 2.09 4.62 5.58
CA LEU A 67 0.89 3.79 5.58
C LEU A 67 0.06 3.97 4.30
N VAL A 68 -0.10 5.21 3.83
CA VAL A 68 -0.79 5.48 2.55
C VAL A 68 -0.02 4.89 1.38
N ASN A 69 1.30 5.07 1.33
CA ASN A 69 2.14 4.47 0.28
C ASN A 69 2.07 2.94 0.30
N ALA A 70 2.09 2.32 1.48
CA ALA A 70 1.97 0.87 1.62
C ALA A 70 0.59 0.35 1.20
N ALA A 71 -0.48 1.07 1.53
CA ALA A 71 -1.84 0.75 1.09
C ALA A 71 -2.02 0.95 -0.44
N GLU A 72 -1.42 1.99 -1.02
CA GLU A 72 -1.41 2.22 -2.46
C GLU A 72 -0.58 1.17 -3.22
N GLU A 73 0.52 0.69 -2.63
CA GLU A 73 1.28 -0.46 -3.15
C GLU A 73 0.48 -1.77 -3.08
N GLU A 74 -0.33 -1.98 -2.04
CA GLU A 74 -1.20 -3.15 -1.91
C GLU A 74 -2.39 -3.14 -2.90
N ASP A 75 -2.97 -1.98 -3.23
CA ASP A 75 -4.15 -1.91 -4.11
C ASP A 75 -3.83 -1.71 -5.61
N VAL A 76 -2.66 -1.16 -5.97
CA VAL A 76 -2.29 -0.88 -7.38
C VAL A 76 -1.26 -1.87 -7.94
N ALA A 77 -0.47 -2.54 -7.09
CA ALA A 77 0.57 -3.48 -7.54
C ALA A 77 0.15 -4.96 -7.55
N ASP A 78 -1.11 -5.28 -7.26
CA ASP A 78 -1.48 -6.67 -6.92
C ASP A 78 -1.78 -7.59 -8.13
N VAL A 79 -1.61 -7.07 -9.36
CA VAL A 79 -1.82 -7.86 -10.58
C VAL A 79 -0.73 -7.58 -11.63
N MET A 80 0.06 -8.60 -11.95
CA MET A 80 0.94 -8.58 -13.12
C MET A 80 0.13 -8.91 -14.38
N GLY A 81 0.12 -8.00 -15.35
CA GLY A 81 -0.50 -8.22 -16.65
C GLY A 81 0.51 -8.71 -17.69
N VAL A 82 0.25 -9.85 -18.32
CA VAL A 82 1.03 -10.34 -19.48
C VAL A 82 0.11 -10.37 -20.70
N THR A 83 0.39 -9.52 -21.68
CA THR A 83 -0.34 -9.52 -22.95
C THR A 83 0.17 -10.64 -23.85
N VAL A 84 -0.70 -11.50 -24.34
CA VAL A 84 -0.41 -12.53 -25.34
C VAL A 84 -1.29 -12.36 -26.57
N THR A 85 -0.81 -12.78 -27.73
CA THR A 85 -1.62 -12.80 -28.96
C THR A 85 -2.27 -14.17 -29.12
N LEU A 86 -3.60 -14.19 -29.18
CA LEU A 86 -4.37 -15.41 -29.43
C LEU A 86 -4.25 -15.85 -30.91
N PRO A 87 -4.58 -17.11 -31.23
CA PRO A 87 -4.50 -17.62 -32.61
C PRO A 87 -5.35 -16.86 -33.64
N ASP A 88 -6.39 -16.16 -33.18
CA ASP A 88 -7.25 -15.27 -33.99
C ASP A 88 -6.64 -13.88 -34.22
N GLY A 89 -5.43 -13.63 -33.71
CA GLY A 89 -4.71 -12.36 -33.80
C GLY A 89 -5.13 -11.33 -32.76
N GLN A 90 -6.06 -11.65 -31.85
CA GLN A 90 -6.50 -10.72 -30.82
C GLN A 90 -5.53 -10.68 -29.64
N PRO A 91 -5.20 -9.49 -29.10
CA PRO A 91 -4.44 -9.38 -27.87
C PRO A 91 -5.33 -9.77 -26.68
N CYS A 92 -4.80 -10.63 -25.81
CA CYS A 92 -5.43 -11.08 -24.58
C CYS A 92 -4.53 -10.72 -23.40
N LEU A 93 -5.08 -10.01 -22.41
CA LEU A 93 -4.38 -9.68 -21.19
C LEU A 93 -4.57 -10.81 -20.17
N VAL A 94 -3.50 -11.57 -19.90
CA VAL A 94 -3.47 -12.56 -18.83
C VAL A 94 -3.16 -11.85 -17.52
N ARG A 95 -4.06 -11.97 -16.55
CA ARG A 95 -3.92 -11.39 -15.21
C ARG A 95 -3.33 -12.42 -14.27
N LEU A 96 -2.14 -12.16 -13.74
CA LEU A 96 -1.51 -12.96 -12.70
C LEU A 96 -1.64 -12.24 -11.35
N PRO A 97 -2.15 -12.91 -10.30
CA PRO A 97 -2.08 -12.38 -8.94
C PRO A 97 -0.63 -12.07 -8.56
N ALA A 98 -0.37 -10.97 -7.86
CA ALA A 98 0.99 -10.51 -7.58
C ALA A 98 1.82 -11.49 -6.74
N VAL A 99 1.19 -12.30 -5.89
CA VAL A 99 1.89 -13.40 -5.19
C VAL A 99 2.64 -14.33 -6.14
N TYR A 100 2.14 -14.51 -7.37
CA TYR A 100 2.82 -15.25 -8.42
C TYR A 100 3.66 -14.35 -9.32
N GLY A 101 3.17 -13.15 -9.65
CA GLY A 101 3.89 -12.17 -10.47
C GLY A 101 5.26 -11.83 -9.90
N ARG A 102 5.32 -11.46 -8.61
CA ARG A 102 6.56 -11.12 -7.88
C ARG A 102 7.57 -12.26 -7.90
N ARG A 103 7.12 -13.48 -7.60
CA ARG A 103 7.96 -14.68 -7.62
C ARG A 103 8.51 -15.00 -9.00
N LEU A 104 7.75 -14.68 -10.06
CA LEU A 104 8.19 -14.89 -11.43
C LEU A 104 9.27 -13.88 -11.82
N VAL A 105 9.09 -12.58 -11.56
CA VAL A 105 10.11 -11.57 -11.92
C VAL A 105 11.39 -11.65 -11.09
N GLU A 106 11.35 -12.25 -9.89
CA GLU A 106 12.55 -12.55 -9.09
C GLU A 106 13.41 -13.68 -9.68
N LEU A 107 12.80 -14.59 -10.45
CA LEU A 107 13.44 -15.83 -10.92
C LEU A 107 13.61 -15.90 -12.43
N PHE A 108 12.82 -15.15 -13.19
CA PHE A 108 12.77 -15.16 -14.64
C PHE A 108 12.80 -13.75 -15.20
N THR A 109 13.35 -13.62 -16.39
CA THR A 109 13.27 -12.40 -17.17
C THR A 109 11.85 -12.21 -17.72
N PHE A 110 11.48 -10.96 -18.05
CA PHE A 110 10.18 -10.67 -18.66
C PHE A 110 9.95 -11.42 -19.98
N GLU A 111 11.00 -11.64 -20.77
CA GLU A 111 10.93 -12.41 -22.02
C GLU A 111 10.58 -13.88 -21.76
N GLU A 112 11.18 -14.50 -20.74
CA GLU A 112 10.89 -15.88 -20.34
C GLU A 112 9.46 -16.02 -19.81
N ILE A 113 9.00 -15.05 -19.01
CA ILE A 113 7.63 -15.03 -18.49
C ILE A 113 6.63 -14.88 -19.64
N HIS A 114 6.87 -13.95 -20.57
CA HIS A 114 6.03 -13.76 -21.74
C HIS A 114 5.99 -15.02 -22.63
N ALA A 115 7.14 -15.65 -22.88
CA ALA A 115 7.24 -16.89 -23.65
C ALA A 115 6.46 -18.04 -22.98
N LEU A 116 6.56 -18.17 -21.65
CA LEU A 116 5.84 -19.17 -20.87
C LEU A 116 4.32 -18.98 -20.99
N VAL A 117 3.82 -17.76 -20.76
CA VAL A 117 2.38 -17.48 -20.83
C VAL A 117 1.86 -17.65 -22.27
N THR A 118 2.64 -17.26 -23.27
CA THR A 118 2.32 -17.48 -24.70
C THR A 118 2.21 -18.97 -25.02
N LEU A 119 3.14 -19.79 -24.52
CA LEU A 119 3.12 -21.24 -24.71
C LEU A 119 1.89 -21.88 -24.05
N ILE A 120 1.55 -21.47 -22.82
CA ILE A 120 0.36 -21.95 -22.12
C ILE A 120 -0.90 -21.60 -22.92
N ALA A 121 -1.03 -20.35 -23.37
CA ALA A 121 -2.16 -19.91 -24.19
C ALA A 121 -2.25 -20.69 -25.51
N HIS A 122 -1.12 -20.95 -26.18
CA HIS A 122 -1.08 -21.75 -27.39
C HIS A 122 -1.57 -23.19 -27.16
N ASN A 123 -1.06 -23.87 -26.13
CA ASN A 123 -1.43 -25.26 -25.82
C ASN A 123 -2.88 -25.38 -25.32
N ALA A 124 -3.38 -24.41 -24.57
CA ALA A 124 -4.79 -24.39 -24.16
C ALA A 124 -5.74 -24.31 -25.37
N ASN A 125 -5.35 -23.58 -26.42
CA ASN A 125 -6.10 -23.50 -27.68
C ASN A 125 -5.84 -24.66 -28.64
N ASN A 126 -4.77 -25.43 -28.44
CA ASN A 126 -4.38 -26.56 -29.28
C ASN A 126 -4.05 -27.78 -28.39
N PRO A 127 -5.05 -28.39 -27.74
CA PRO A 127 -4.81 -29.47 -26.80
C PRO A 127 -4.22 -30.68 -27.52
N VAL A 128 -3.06 -31.14 -27.06
CA VAL A 128 -2.46 -32.40 -27.54
C VAL A 128 -3.04 -33.53 -26.70
N GLU A 129 -3.87 -34.38 -27.32
CA GLU A 129 -4.37 -35.58 -26.67
C GLU A 129 -3.30 -36.68 -26.67
N GLY A 130 -2.93 -37.15 -25.47
CA GLY A 130 -2.02 -38.28 -25.28
C GLY A 130 -1.10 -38.14 -24.06
N PRO A 131 -0.36 -39.19 -23.70
CA PRO A 131 0.56 -39.15 -22.57
C PRO A 131 1.73 -38.19 -22.84
N LEU A 132 2.07 -37.36 -21.85
CA LEU A 132 3.18 -36.39 -21.88
C LEU A 132 4.54 -37.07 -22.15
N CYS A 133 4.71 -38.31 -21.72
CA CYS A 133 5.89 -39.11 -22.02
C CYS A 133 5.56 -40.14 -23.10
N ARG A 134 6.15 -39.98 -24.28
CA ARG A 134 6.35 -41.08 -25.22
C ARG A 134 7.76 -41.63 -24.95
N LYS A 135 7.83 -42.95 -24.68
CA LYS A 135 9.12 -43.66 -24.53
C LYS A 135 9.86 -43.70 -25.85
#